data_AF-A0A9X2S9E3-F1
#
_entry.id   AF-A0A9X2S9E3-F1
#
_cell.length_a   1.000
_cell.length_b   1.000
_cell.length_c   1.000
_cell.angle_alpha   90.00
_cell.angle_beta   90.00
_cell.angle_gamma   90.00
#
_symmetry.space_group_name_H-M   'P 1'
#
loop_
_entity.id
_entity.type
_entity.pdbx_description
1 polymer ?
#
loop_
_entity_poly.entity_id
_entity_poly.type
_entity_poly.pdbx_seq_one_letter_code
_entity_poly.pdbx_strand_id
1 'polypeptide(L)'
;MSSVKQAPKSPIIASPLLAGVAFSIIWLAAGALLLSLLLHFSSMKESDLSSYTLLVHGMSALAGGFTAGKRSERRGWYNGGLLGLVYGILVMIVSFLAANAAPSWNSALILGAALLAGAFGGMIGVNLRRS
;
A
#
# COMPACT_ATOMS: atom_id res chain seq x y z
N MET A 1 -45.41 -16.08 7.99
CA MET A 1 -44.10 -16.76 8.01
C MET A 1 -43.11 -15.89 7.26
N SER A 2 -42.18 -15.26 7.99
CA SER A 2 -41.26 -14.22 7.52
C SER A 2 -40.18 -14.78 6.59
N SER A 3 -40.15 -14.32 5.33
CA SER A 3 -39.03 -14.53 4.42
C SER A 3 -37.89 -13.60 4.82
N VAL A 4 -37.06 -14.05 5.77
CA VAL A 4 -35.79 -13.40 6.09
C VAL A 4 -34.87 -13.65 4.89
N LYS A 5 -34.81 -12.67 3.97
CA LYS A 5 -33.76 -12.60 2.95
C LYS A 5 -32.41 -12.64 3.68
N GLN A 6 -31.77 -13.80 3.67
CA GLN A 6 -30.43 -13.95 4.20
C GLN A 6 -29.50 -13.02 3.42
N ALA A 7 -28.95 -12.01 4.11
CA ALA A 7 -27.91 -11.17 3.56
C ALA A 7 -26.74 -12.07 3.12
N PRO A 8 -26.09 -11.77 1.98
CA PRO A 8 -24.98 -12.59 1.49
C PRO A 8 -23.92 -12.71 2.58
N LYS A 9 -23.59 -13.96 2.95
CA LYS A 9 -22.52 -14.25 3.92
C LYS A 9 -21.24 -13.59 3.42
N SER A 10 -20.82 -12.55 4.13
CA SER A 10 -19.55 -11.88 3.90
C SER A 10 -18.43 -12.93 3.85
N PRO A 11 -17.65 -13.02 2.76
CA PRO A 11 -16.57 -13.99 2.67
C PRO A 11 -15.58 -13.65 3.78
N ILE A 12 -15.32 -14.63 4.66
CA ILE A 12 -14.27 -14.73 5.68
C ILE A 12 -13.31 -13.52 5.62
N ILE A 13 -13.68 -12.43 6.30
CA ILE A 13 -12.96 -11.17 6.20
C ILE A 13 -11.74 -11.28 7.11
N ALA A 14 -10.60 -11.71 6.55
CA ALA A 14 -9.33 -11.21 7.02
C ALA A 14 -9.44 -9.67 7.04
N SER A 15 -9.12 -9.04 8.18
CA SER A 15 -9.43 -7.63 8.45
C SER A 15 -9.06 -6.73 7.24
N PRO A 16 -9.84 -5.68 6.92
CA PRO A 16 -9.60 -4.83 5.74
C PRO A 16 -8.16 -4.31 5.65
N LEU A 17 -7.54 -4.10 6.81
CA LEU A 17 -6.14 -3.75 6.95
C LEU A 17 -5.19 -4.90 6.53
N LEU A 18 -5.42 -6.13 7.01
CA LEU A 18 -4.61 -7.29 6.61
C LEU A 18 -4.67 -7.51 5.10
N ALA A 19 -5.88 -7.47 4.53
CA ALA A 19 -6.07 -7.66 3.10
C ALA A 19 -5.35 -6.58 2.28
N GLY A 20 -5.42 -5.33 2.72
CA GLY A 20 -4.71 -4.24 2.06
C GLY A 20 -3.19 -4.34 2.21
N VAL A 21 -2.67 -4.66 3.40
CA VAL A 21 -1.23 -4.84 3.63
C VAL A 21 -0.69 -5.98 2.76
N ALA A 22 -1.40 -7.11 2.67
CA ALA A 22 -1.02 -8.21 1.80
C ALA A 22 -0.95 -7.77 0.32
N PHE A 23 -1.93 -7.02 -0.15
CA PHE A 23 -1.93 -6.47 -1.51
C PHE A 23 -0.80 -5.45 -1.75
N SER A 24 -0.51 -4.58 -0.77
CA SER A 24 0.64 -3.68 -0.84
C SER A 24 1.95 -4.45 -0.99
N ILE A 25 2.13 -5.54 -0.25
CA ILE A 25 3.34 -6.36 -0.30
C ILE A 25 3.48 -7.03 -1.67
N ILE A 26 2.40 -7.55 -2.25
CA ILE A 26 2.41 -8.14 -3.59
C ILE A 26 2.82 -7.10 -4.65
N TRP A 27 2.23 -5.90 -4.58
CA TRP A 27 2.59 -4.82 -5.50
C TRP A 27 4.01 -4.32 -5.31
N LEU A 28 4.48 -4.25 -4.07
CA LEU A 28 5.86 -3.89 -3.76
C LEU A 28 6.83 -4.92 -4.32
N ALA A 29 6.54 -6.22 -4.15
CA ALA A 29 7.37 -7.29 -4.70
C ALA A 29 7.40 -7.24 -6.24
N ALA A 30 6.25 -7.03 -6.88
CA ALA A 30 6.18 -6.86 -8.34
C ALA A 30 6.98 -5.64 -8.81
N GLY A 31 6.84 -4.50 -8.13
CA GLY A 31 7.59 -3.28 -8.46
C GLY A 31 9.09 -3.42 -8.23
N ALA A 32 9.51 -4.11 -7.17
CA ALA A 32 10.91 -4.41 -6.89
C ALA A 32 11.52 -5.33 -7.95
N LEU A 33 10.79 -6.36 -8.39
CA LEU A 33 11.22 -7.25 -9.49
C LEU A 33 11.35 -6.48 -10.81
N LEU A 34 10.37 -5.64 -11.14
CA LEU A 34 10.42 -4.78 -12.32
C LEU A 34 11.63 -3.83 -12.26
N LEU A 35 11.86 -3.18 -11.12
CA LEU A 35 13.00 -2.29 -10.93
C LEU A 35 14.33 -3.05 -11.08
N SER A 36 14.42 -4.26 -10.53
CA SER A 36 15.60 -5.14 -10.67
C SER A 36 15.88 -5.53 -12.13
N LEU A 37 14.84 -5.88 -12.89
CA LEU A 37 14.95 -6.14 -14.33
C LEU A 37 15.38 -4.89 -15.10
N LEU A 38 14.78 -3.74 -14.79
CA LEU A 38 15.17 -2.45 -15.38
C LEU A 38 16.63 -2.14 -15.09
N LEU A 39 17.11 -2.30 -13.86
CA LEU A 39 18.52 -2.15 -13.48
C LEU A 39 19.45 -3.13 -14.20
N HIS A 40 18.98 -4.35 -14.44
CA HIS A 40 19.78 -5.34 -15.15
C HIS A 40 19.94 -4.99 -16.65
N PHE A 41 18.87 -4.50 -17.28
CA PHE A 41 18.88 -4.16 -18.70
C PHE A 41 19.29 -2.71 -18.99
N SER A 42 19.20 -1.82 -18.01
CA SER A 42 19.54 -0.41 -18.12
C SER A 42 20.74 -0.09 -17.23
N SER A 43 21.74 0.58 -17.78
CA SER A 43 22.84 1.22 -17.04
C SER A 43 22.36 2.48 -16.29
N MET A 44 21.30 2.35 -15.49
CA MET A 44 20.74 3.47 -14.71
C MET A 44 21.74 3.97 -13.67
N LYS A 45 21.80 5.29 -13.51
CA LYS A 45 22.61 5.94 -12.47
C LYS A 45 21.88 5.82 -11.12
N GLU A 46 22.64 5.73 -10.04
CA GLU A 46 22.11 5.64 -8.66
C GLU A 46 21.15 6.77 -8.30
N SER A 47 21.28 7.95 -8.93
CA SER A 47 20.37 9.09 -8.75
C SER A 47 18.92 8.78 -9.11
N ASP A 48 18.70 7.98 -10.15
CA ASP A 48 17.35 7.66 -10.63
C ASP A 48 16.69 6.58 -9.76
N LEU A 49 17.51 5.74 -9.12
CA LEU A 49 17.10 4.64 -8.26
C LEU A 49 16.21 5.11 -7.10
N SER A 50 16.57 6.24 -6.49
CA SER A 50 15.80 6.85 -5.39
C SER A 50 14.40 7.28 -5.85
N SER A 51 14.30 7.92 -7.02
CA SER A 51 13.03 8.38 -7.58
C SER A 51 12.11 7.23 -7.98
N TYR A 52 12.64 6.19 -8.63
CA TYR A 52 11.87 4.99 -8.97
C TYR A 52 11.40 4.23 -7.73
N THR A 53 12.25 4.14 -6.70
CA THR A 53 11.89 3.50 -5.43
C THR A 53 10.70 4.22 -4.78
N LEU A 54 10.70 5.55 -4.75
CA LEU A 54 9.58 6.34 -4.24
C LEU A 54 8.28 6.06 -5.01
N LEU A 55 8.35 6.01 -6.35
CA LEU A 55 7.20 5.70 -7.20
C LEU A 55 6.64 4.30 -6.94
N VAL A 56 7.51 3.29 -6.82
CA VAL A 56 7.10 1.91 -6.53
C VAL A 56 6.40 1.82 -5.18
N HIS A 57 6.96 2.44 -4.13
CA HIS A 57 6.34 2.47 -2.81
C HIS A 57 5.00 3.21 -2.83
N GLY A 58 4.93 4.35 -3.52
CA GLY A 58 3.70 5.13 -3.69
C GLY A 58 2.59 4.35 -4.41
N MET A 59 2.90 3.69 -5.53
CA MET A 59 1.94 2.86 -6.25
C MET A 59 1.49 1.65 -5.44
N SER A 60 2.41 1.02 -4.70
CA SER A 60 2.10 -0.11 -3.83
C SER A 60 1.15 0.29 -2.70
N ALA A 61 1.43 1.43 -2.04
CA ALA A 61 0.59 1.98 -0.99
C ALA A 61 -0.78 2.42 -1.54
N LEU A 62 -0.84 3.00 -2.74
CA LEU A 62 -2.10 3.37 -3.40
C LEU A 62 -2.95 2.15 -3.72
N ALA A 63 -2.37 1.10 -4.30
CA ALA A 63 -3.08 -0.12 -4.66
C ALA A 63 -3.56 -0.90 -3.41
N GLY A 64 -2.72 -0.99 -2.38
CA GLY A 64 -3.11 -1.56 -1.09
C GLY A 64 -4.17 -0.72 -0.37
N GLY A 65 -4.02 0.60 -0.38
CA GLY A 65 -5.00 1.53 0.17
C GLY A 65 -6.35 1.41 -0.54
N PHE A 66 -6.36 1.30 -1.86
CA PHE A 66 -7.55 1.07 -2.67
C PHE A 66 -8.25 -0.24 -2.32
N THR A 67 -7.49 -1.33 -2.16
CA THR A 67 -8.06 -2.63 -1.79
C THR A 67 -8.57 -2.64 -0.34
N ALA A 68 -7.87 -2.01 0.61
CA ALA A 68 -8.35 -1.81 1.97
C ALA A 68 -9.61 -0.94 2.03
N GLY A 69 -9.64 0.14 1.25
CA GLY A 69 -10.78 1.03 1.10
C GLY A 69 -11.99 0.31 0.52
N LYS A 70 -11.80 -0.44 -0.57
CA LYS A 70 -12.88 -1.21 -1.21
C LYS A 70 -13.48 -2.24 -0.28
N ARG A 71 -12.70 -2.84 0.63
CA ARG A 71 -13.21 -3.77 1.66
C ARG A 71 -13.79 -3.08 2.89
N SER A 72 -13.54 -1.79 3.09
CA SER A 72 -14.08 -1.04 4.20
C SER A 72 -15.47 -0.50 3.89
N GLU A 73 -16.36 -0.50 4.88
CA GLU A 73 -17.73 0.01 4.71
C GLU A 73 -17.82 1.54 4.83
N ARG A 74 -16.91 2.14 5.60
CA ARG A 74 -16.90 3.58 5.91
C ARG A 74 -15.48 4.11 6.11
N ARG A 75 -15.30 5.42 5.89
CA ARG A 75 -14.05 6.17 6.14
C ARG A 75 -12.83 5.59 5.42
N GLY A 76 -12.88 5.61 4.08
CA GLY A 76 -11.80 5.10 3.22
C GLY A 76 -10.45 5.74 3.48
N TRP A 77 -10.45 7.06 3.71
CA TRP A 77 -9.24 7.82 4.07
C TRP A 77 -8.55 7.30 5.34
N TYR A 78 -9.32 6.82 6.32
CA TYR A 78 -8.81 6.37 7.61
C TYR A 78 -8.18 4.98 7.46
N ASN A 79 -8.88 4.06 6.80
CA ASN A 79 -8.34 2.71 6.58
C ASN A 79 -7.16 2.72 5.60
N GLY A 80 -7.23 3.55 4.55
CA GLY A 80 -6.14 3.75 3.61
C GLY A 80 -4.94 4.46 4.22
N GLY A 81 -5.17 5.50 5.02
CA GLY A 81 -4.11 6.21 5.75
C GLY A 81 -3.46 5.33 6.80
N LEU A 82 -4.25 4.56 7.56
CA LEU A 82 -3.74 3.58 8.53
C LEU A 82 -2.93 2.49 7.84
N LEU A 83 -3.36 2.02 6.67
CA LEU A 83 -2.56 1.12 5.83
C LEU A 83 -1.24 1.75 5.39
N GLY A 84 -1.27 3.00 4.89
CA GLY A 84 -0.06 3.72 4.48
C GLY A 84 0.92 3.92 5.64
N LEU A 85 0.39 4.17 6.84
CA LEU A 85 1.16 4.32 8.07
C LEU A 85 1.79 2.98 8.50
N VAL A 86 1.01 1.91 8.57
CA VAL A 86 1.51 0.56 8.90
C VAL A 86 2.55 0.11 7.87
N TYR A 87 2.26 0.26 6.59
CA TYR A 87 3.17 -0.05 5.50
C TYR A 87 4.47 0.75 5.60
N GLY A 88 4.40 2.06 5.79
CA GLY A 88 5.59 2.90 5.88
C GLY A 88 6.44 2.60 7.13
N ILE A 89 5.82 2.26 8.26
CA ILE A 89 6.54 1.77 9.45
C ILE A 89 7.25 0.44 9.13
N LEU A 90 6.58 -0.50 8.48
CA LEU A 90 7.20 -1.77 8.07
C LEU A 90 8.39 -1.54 7.16
N VAL A 91 8.27 -0.63 6.18
CA VAL A 91 9.37 -0.26 5.29
C VAL A 91 10.54 0.33 6.09
N MET A 92 10.29 1.23 7.05
CA MET A 92 11.35 1.75 7.91
C MET A 92 12.05 0.67 8.73
N ILE A 93 11.30 -0.27 9.31
CA ILE A 93 11.87 -1.40 10.06
C ILE A 93 12.73 -2.27 9.14
N VAL A 94 12.24 -2.58 7.93
CA VAL A 94 12.99 -3.37 6.94
C VAL A 94 14.24 -2.62 6.49
N SER A 95 14.16 -1.31 6.22
CA SER A 95 15.33 -0.50 5.84
C SER A 95 16.37 -0.44 6.95
N PHE A 96 15.93 -0.27 8.20
CA PHE A 96 16.82 -0.28 9.36
C PHE A 96 17.50 -1.65 9.53
N LEU A 97 16.75 -2.75 9.41
CA LEU A 97 17.30 -4.10 9.59
C LEU A 97 18.20 -4.53 8.42
N ALA A 98 17.84 -4.18 7.18
CA ALA A 98 18.54 -4.60 5.98
C ALA A 98 19.81 -3.78 5.69
N ALA A 99 19.78 -2.47 5.96
CA ALA A 99 20.87 -1.56 5.60
C ALA A 99 21.57 -0.94 6.83
N ASN A 100 21.13 -1.25 8.05
CA ASN A 100 21.53 -0.54 9.28
C ASN A 100 21.42 0.99 9.12
N ALA A 101 20.49 1.42 8.26
CA ALA A 101 20.38 2.79 7.82
C ALA A 101 19.63 3.61 8.87
N ALA A 102 20.24 4.71 9.32
CA ALA A 102 19.55 5.68 10.15
C ALA A 102 18.33 6.26 9.41
N PRO A 103 17.27 6.67 10.13
CA PRO A 103 16.14 7.37 9.53
C PRO A 103 16.63 8.56 8.70
N SER A 104 16.51 8.46 7.39
CA SER A 104 16.98 9.48 6.45
C SER A 104 15.81 10.32 5.93
N TRP A 105 16.12 11.48 5.33
CA TRP A 105 15.11 12.31 4.67
C TRP A 105 14.32 11.52 3.62
N ASN A 106 14.97 10.61 2.89
CA ASN A 106 14.32 9.72 1.94
C ASN A 106 13.30 8.78 2.60
N SER A 107 13.63 8.22 3.76
CA SER A 107 12.70 7.35 4.51
C SER A 107 11.45 8.12 4.94
N ALA A 108 11.61 9.39 5.37
CA ALA A 108 10.49 10.26 5.70
C ALA A 108 9.63 10.61 4.47
N LEU A 109 10.24 10.84 3.31
CA LEU A 109 9.52 11.06 2.05
C LEU A 109 8.73 9.83 1.63
N ILE A 110 9.32 8.63 1.73
CA ILE A 110 8.62 7.36 1.43
C ILE A 110 7.44 7.17 2.38
N LEU A 111 7.62 7.41 3.67
CA LEU A 111 6.54 7.33 4.66
C LEU A 111 5.40 8.30 4.33
N GLY A 112 5.72 9.57 4.07
CA GLY A 112 4.74 10.60 3.73
C GLY A 112 4.00 10.28 2.43
N ALA A 113 4.73 9.87 1.39
CA ALA A 113 4.16 9.45 0.12
C ALA A 113 3.23 8.24 0.29
N ALA A 114 3.64 7.23 1.05
CA ALA A 114 2.83 6.05 1.32
C ALA A 114 1.55 6.38 2.12
N LEU A 115 1.64 7.29 3.09
CA LEU A 115 0.48 7.77 3.86
C LEU A 115 -0.54 8.48 2.96
N LEU A 116 -0.08 9.44 2.16
CA LEU A 116 -0.94 10.20 1.25
C LEU A 116 -1.53 9.31 0.15
N ALA A 117 -0.70 8.47 -0.47
CA ALA A 117 -1.12 7.55 -1.52
C ALA A 117 -2.10 6.50 -0.99
N GLY A 118 -1.83 5.93 0.20
CA GLY A 118 -2.71 4.98 0.87
C GLY A 118 -4.05 5.61 1.25
N ALA A 119 -4.04 6.81 1.84
CA ALA A 119 -5.26 7.55 2.17
C ALA A 119 -6.09 7.87 0.92
N PHE A 120 -5.44 8.32 -0.16
CA PHE A 120 -6.08 8.62 -1.43
C PHE A 120 -6.66 7.38 -2.10
N GLY A 121 -5.89 6.30 -2.19
CA GLY A 121 -6.37 5.00 -2.68
C GLY A 121 -7.56 4.51 -1.87
N GLY A 122 -7.49 4.63 -0.53
CA GLY A 122 -8.58 4.25 0.37
C GLY A 122 -9.87 5.05 0.16
N MET A 123 -9.76 6.37 -0.07
CA MET A 123 -10.90 7.22 -0.43
C MET A 123 -11.59 6.73 -1.70
N ILE A 124 -10.82 6.48 -2.75
CA ILE A 124 -11.34 5.97 -4.03
C ILE A 124 -11.99 4.60 -3.83
N GLY A 125 -11.33 3.70 -3.08
CA GLY A 125 -11.80 2.34 -2.85
C GLY A 125 -13.16 2.27 -2.16
N VAL A 126 -13.39 3.07 -1.11
CA VAL A 126 -14.69 3.12 -0.42
C VAL A 126 -15.78 3.69 -1.32
N ASN A 127 -15.47 4.72 -2.12
CA ASN A 127 -16.47 5.34 -3.00
C ASN A 127 -16.93 4.37 -4.10
N LEU A 128 -16.00 3.60 -4.67
CA LEU A 128 -16.29 2.66 -5.75
C LEU A 128 -17.09 1.42 -5.31
N ARG A 129 -17.10 1.07 -4.02
CA ARG A 129 -18.00 0.02 -3.49
C ARG A 129 -19.43 0.50 -3.27
N ARG A 130 -19.63 1.81 -3.10
CA ARG A 130 -20.96 2.40 -2.88
C ARG A 130 -21.71 2.70 -4.17
N SER A 131 -21.00 2.80 -5.30
CA SER A 131 -21.58 2.90 -6.64
C SER A 131 -21.89 1.52 -7.22
#